data_AF-A0A834Z4K8-F1
#
_entry.id   AF-A0A834Z4K8-F1
#
_cell.length_a   1.000
_cell.length_b   1.000
_cell.length_c   1.000
_cell.angle_alpha   90.00
_cell.angle_beta   90.00
_cell.angle_gamma   90.00
#
_symmetry.space_group_name_H-M   'P 1'
#
loop_
_entity.id
_entity.type
_entity.pdbx_description
1 polymer ?
#
loop_
_entity_poly.entity_id
_entity_poly.type
_entity_poly.pdbx_seq_one_letter_code
_entity_poly.pdbx_strand_id
1 'polypeptide(L)'
;MPMSKVVLFRTPNTILCRLFPNHSQKLQSWCQLPNGNWVLGKILSTSGAESVISLPEGKVLKVHAESLLAANPDILDGVDDLMQLSYLNEPSVLYNLQYRYNQDLIYTKAGPVLIAINPFKEVPLYGDDYIEAYKRKSIDSPHVYAITDTAIREMIRDEVNQSIIISGESGAGKTETAKIAMQYLAALGGGSGIEYEILKTNPILEAFGNAKTSRNDNSSRFGKLIEIHFSETGRISGAKIQT
;
A
#
# COMPACT_ATOMS: atom_id res chain seq x y z
N MET A 1 -1.05 -12.34 -14.35
CA MET A 1 0.12 -11.43 -14.37
C MET A 1 0.55 -11.18 -12.93
N PRO A 2 1.85 -11.13 -12.61
CA PRO A 2 2.29 -10.84 -11.25
C PRO A 2 1.84 -9.42 -10.86
N MET A 3 1.18 -9.30 -9.70
CA MET A 3 0.76 -8.00 -9.16
C MET A 3 2.00 -7.13 -8.92
N SER A 4 2.08 -5.99 -9.58
CA SER A 4 3.18 -5.04 -9.41
C SER A 4 2.82 -4.07 -8.29
N LYS A 5 3.65 -3.99 -7.23
CA LYS A 5 3.38 -3.24 -6.00
C LYS A 5 4.20 -1.95 -5.91
N VAL A 6 3.58 -0.87 -5.45
CA VAL A 6 4.27 0.34 -5.00
C VAL A 6 4.25 0.38 -3.48
N VAL A 7 5.41 0.64 -2.88
CA VAL A 7 5.57 0.79 -1.44
C VAL A 7 5.99 2.23 -1.17
N LEU A 8 5.13 2.95 -0.45
CA LEU A 8 5.42 4.28 0.09
C LEU A 8 6.03 4.13 1.48
N PHE A 9 7.25 4.61 1.69
CA PHE A 9 7.90 4.55 3.00
C PHE A 9 7.75 5.84 3.81
N ARG A 10 7.58 5.67 5.12
CA ARG A 10 7.90 6.65 6.16
C ARG A 10 8.62 5.92 7.31
N THR A 11 9.67 6.51 7.87
CA THR A 11 10.48 5.88 8.94
C THR A 11 9.84 6.05 10.33
N PRO A 12 9.90 5.03 11.23
CA PRO A 12 8.94 4.88 12.33
C PRO A 12 9.54 5.03 13.74
N ASN A 13 8.66 5.11 14.75
CA ASN A 13 8.94 4.52 16.07
C ASN A 13 7.73 3.74 16.62
N THR A 14 8.02 2.48 16.97
CA THR A 14 7.33 1.57 17.91
C THR A 14 5.99 0.93 17.51
N ILE A 15 5.98 -0.40 17.42
CA ILE A 15 4.76 -1.25 17.38
C ILE A 15 4.83 -2.22 18.56
N LEU A 16 3.72 -2.30 19.31
CA LEU A 16 3.49 -3.21 20.42
C LEU A 16 2.56 -4.34 19.95
N CYS A 17 3.00 -5.60 19.99
CA CYS A 17 2.10 -6.75 19.81
C CYS A 17 1.14 -6.86 21.01
N ARG A 18 -0.17 -6.98 20.77
CA ARG A 18 -1.16 -7.38 21.78
C ARG A 18 -1.70 -8.77 21.46
N LEU A 19 -1.75 -9.62 22.48
CA LEU A 19 -2.37 -10.95 22.45
C LEU A 19 -3.84 -10.83 22.89
N PHE A 20 -4.76 -11.49 22.18
CA PHE A 20 -6.13 -11.73 22.62
C PHE A 20 -6.38 -13.25 22.83
N PRO A 21 -7.29 -13.64 23.74
CA PRO A 21 -7.37 -15.01 24.24
C PRO A 21 -8.21 -15.96 23.37
N ASN A 22 -7.86 -17.25 23.47
CA ASN A 22 -8.43 -18.41 22.80
C ASN A 22 -9.96 -18.50 22.87
N HIS A 23 -10.63 -18.36 21.72
CA HIS A 23 -11.94 -18.96 21.49
C HIS A 23 -11.78 -20.24 20.65
N SER A 24 -12.57 -21.25 21.00
CA SER A 24 -12.70 -22.56 20.37
C SER A 24 -13.26 -22.49 18.94
N GLN A 25 -12.52 -21.82 18.05
CA GLN A 25 -12.76 -21.86 16.61
C GLN A 25 -12.01 -23.05 16.02
N LYS A 26 -12.65 -23.73 15.07
CA LYS A 26 -11.99 -24.70 14.19
C LYS A 26 -10.72 -24.03 13.66
N LEU A 27 -9.55 -24.48 14.10
CA LEU A 27 -8.27 -23.84 13.79
C LEU A 27 -8.09 -23.84 12.27
N GLN A 28 -8.35 -22.69 11.66
CA GLN A 28 -7.95 -22.40 10.29
C GLN A 28 -6.44 -22.17 10.30
N SER A 29 -5.77 -22.69 9.29
CA SER A 29 -4.33 -22.52 9.14
C SER A 29 -3.96 -22.47 7.68
N TRP A 30 -2.93 -21.69 7.40
CA TRP A 30 -2.32 -21.59 6.10
C TRP A 30 -1.36 -22.75 5.89
N CYS A 31 -1.50 -23.40 4.74
CA CYS A 31 -0.58 -24.42 4.26
C CYS A 31 0.00 -23.98 2.93
N GLN A 32 1.31 -24.15 2.75
CA GLN A 32 1.95 -23.93 1.46
C GLN A 32 1.86 -25.21 0.61
N LEU A 33 1.41 -25.07 -0.62
CA LEU A 33 1.39 -26.15 -1.60
C LEU A 33 2.76 -26.30 -2.29
N PRO A 34 3.06 -27.45 -2.92
CA PRO A 34 4.34 -27.66 -3.63
C PRO A 34 4.63 -26.66 -4.76
N ASN A 35 3.61 -25.99 -5.28
CA ASN A 35 3.75 -24.93 -6.28
C ASN A 35 4.08 -23.55 -5.67
N GLY A 36 4.26 -23.46 -4.34
CA GLY A 36 4.55 -22.24 -3.60
C GLY A 36 3.34 -21.45 -3.15
N ASN A 37 2.12 -21.79 -3.61
CA ASN A 37 0.91 -21.04 -3.24
C ASN A 37 0.44 -21.38 -1.84
N TRP A 38 -0.08 -20.37 -1.15
CA TRP A 38 -0.73 -20.51 0.14
C TRP A 38 -2.22 -20.82 -0.01
N VAL A 39 -2.72 -21.76 0.78
CA VAL A 39 -4.14 -22.11 0.83
C VAL A 39 -4.61 -22.18 2.28
N LEU A 40 -5.80 -21.65 2.53
CA LEU A 40 -6.46 -21.70 3.83
C LEU A 40 -7.12 -23.07 4.02
N GLY A 41 -6.72 -23.80 5.05
CA GLY A 41 -7.28 -25.10 5.38
C GLY A 41 -7.84 -25.16 6.80
N LYS A 42 -8.68 -26.15 7.08
CA LYS A 42 -9.18 -26.46 8.42
C LYS A 42 -8.41 -27.66 8.97
N ILE A 43 -7.80 -27.50 10.14
CA ILE A 43 -7.16 -28.62 10.85
C ILE A 43 -8.24 -29.58 11.32
N LEU A 44 -8.14 -30.86 10.92
CA LEU A 44 -9.04 -31.94 11.34
C LEU A 44 -8.49 -32.66 12.58
N SER A 45 -7.19 -32.98 12.57
CA SER A 45 -6.50 -33.62 13.68
C SER A 45 -5.00 -33.31 13.64
N THR A 46 -4.38 -33.36 14.82
CA THR A 46 -2.93 -33.23 14.99
C THR A 46 -2.45 -34.42 15.82
N SER A 47 -1.46 -35.15 15.31
CA SER A 47 -0.89 -36.33 15.95
C SER A 47 0.64 -36.24 15.89
N GLY A 48 1.25 -35.88 17.02
CA GLY A 48 2.69 -35.66 17.09
C GLY A 48 3.14 -34.52 16.16
N ALA A 49 4.11 -34.80 15.30
CA ALA A 49 4.66 -33.84 14.34
C ALA A 49 3.79 -33.62 13.09
N GLU A 50 2.70 -34.37 12.94
CA GLU A 50 1.86 -34.37 11.73
C GLU A 50 0.48 -33.78 12.02
N SER A 51 -0.04 -32.98 11.08
CA SER A 51 -1.40 -32.46 11.09
C SER A 51 -2.13 -32.85 9.81
N VAL A 52 -3.40 -33.20 9.95
CA VAL A 52 -4.31 -33.49 8.84
C VAL A 52 -5.18 -32.27 8.60
N ILE A 53 -5.06 -31.68 7.41
CA ILE A 53 -5.81 -30.49 6.99
C ILE A 53 -6.80 -30.84 5.89
N SER A 54 -8.02 -30.32 6.03
CA SER A 54 -8.99 -30.23 4.94
C SER A 54 -8.85 -28.91 4.21
N LEU A 55 -8.56 -28.98 2.91
CA LEU A 55 -8.50 -27.84 2.00
C LEU A 55 -9.90 -27.52 1.43
N PRO A 56 -10.08 -26.35 0.79
CA PRO A 56 -11.22 -26.09 -0.08
C PRO A 56 -11.33 -27.21 -1.13
N GLU A 57 -12.54 -27.53 -1.58
CA GLU A 57 -12.83 -28.64 -2.53
C GLU A 57 -12.79 -30.06 -1.91
N GLY A 58 -12.63 -30.18 -0.58
CA GLY A 58 -12.73 -31.45 0.13
C GLY A 58 -11.46 -32.31 0.07
N LYS A 59 -10.38 -31.81 -0.53
CA LYS A 59 -9.07 -32.47 -0.53
C LYS A 59 -8.51 -32.48 0.89
N VAL A 60 -8.00 -33.64 1.33
CA VAL A 60 -7.35 -33.79 2.64
C VAL A 60 -5.86 -34.02 2.42
N LEU A 61 -5.03 -33.27 3.16
CA LEU A 61 -3.57 -33.37 3.12
C LEU A 61 -3.04 -33.65 4.52
N LYS A 62 -1.97 -34.44 4.56
CA LYS A 62 -1.15 -34.65 5.76
C LYS A 62 0.13 -33.84 5.59
N VAL A 63 0.42 -32.98 6.57
CA VAL A 63 1.52 -32.03 6.53
C VAL A 63 2.17 -31.95 7.90
N HIS A 64 3.44 -31.55 7.95
CA HIS A 64 4.11 -31.28 9.22
C HIS A 64 3.43 -30.12 9.94
N ALA A 65 3.19 -30.27 11.24
CA ALA A 65 2.53 -29.24 12.04
C ALA A 65 3.33 -27.92 12.04
N GLU A 66 4.66 -27.99 11.93
CA GLU A 66 5.54 -26.82 11.89
C GLU A 66 5.49 -26.04 10.56
N SER A 67 5.01 -26.65 9.47
CA SER A 67 4.85 -25.95 8.18
C SER A 67 3.54 -25.16 8.10
N LEU A 68 2.70 -25.25 9.13
CA LEU A 68 1.43 -24.54 9.22
C LEU A 68 1.63 -23.16 9.84
N LEU A 69 1.00 -22.16 9.24
CA LEU A 69 0.93 -20.82 9.81
C LEU A 69 -0.49 -20.53 10.29
N ALA A 70 -0.62 -19.90 11.46
CA ALA A 70 -1.91 -19.52 12.00
C ALA A 70 -2.64 -18.56 11.05
N ALA A 71 -3.94 -18.77 10.87
CA ALA A 71 -4.80 -17.89 10.09
C ALA A 71 -5.52 -16.88 10.98
N ASN A 72 -5.72 -15.68 10.45
CA ASN A 72 -6.56 -14.68 11.11
C ASN A 72 -8.04 -15.09 11.02
N PRO A 73 -8.87 -14.73 12.00
CA PRO A 73 -10.31 -14.95 11.93
C PRO A 73 -10.94 -14.07 10.84
N ASP A 74 -12.01 -14.57 10.21
CA ASP A 74 -12.72 -13.90 9.10
C ASP A 74 -13.16 -12.43 9.40
N ILE A 75 -13.30 -12.05 10.68
CA ILE A 75 -13.62 -10.68 11.09
C ILE A 75 -12.49 -9.67 10.79
N LEU A 76 -11.27 -10.16 10.59
CA LEU A 76 -10.10 -9.36 10.22
C LEU A 76 -9.81 -9.40 8.71
N ASP A 77 -10.75 -9.89 7.90
CA ASP A 77 -10.63 -9.87 6.45
C ASP A 77 -10.75 -8.44 5.91
N GLY A 78 -9.79 -8.06 5.07
CA GLY A 78 -9.81 -6.79 4.36
C GLY A 78 -9.47 -5.57 5.21
N VAL A 79 -8.77 -5.73 6.33
CA VAL A 79 -8.37 -4.60 7.21
C VAL A 79 -7.62 -3.51 6.43
N ASP A 80 -7.91 -2.27 6.77
CA ASP A 80 -7.27 -1.08 6.19
C ASP A 80 -5.78 -0.97 6.55
N ASP A 81 -5.39 -1.44 7.74
CA ASP A 81 -4.01 -1.49 8.20
C ASP A 81 -3.62 -2.92 8.57
N LEU A 82 -2.60 -3.47 7.90
CA LEU A 82 -2.09 -4.81 8.15
C LEU A 82 -1.61 -5.00 9.60
N MET A 83 -1.29 -3.92 10.32
CA MET A 83 -0.93 -3.97 11.73
C MET A 83 -2.08 -4.38 12.65
N GLN A 84 -3.33 -4.41 12.14
CA GLN A 84 -4.51 -4.86 12.87
C GLN A 84 -4.69 -6.39 12.83
N LEU A 85 -3.93 -7.10 11.98
CA LEU A 85 -3.96 -8.55 11.94
C LEU A 85 -3.40 -9.14 13.25
N SER A 86 -4.04 -10.19 13.75
CA SER A 86 -3.55 -10.95 14.91
C SER A 86 -2.31 -11.76 14.57
N TYR A 87 -2.26 -12.32 13.36
CA TYR A 87 -1.12 -13.06 12.83
C TYR A 87 -0.58 -12.34 11.60
N LEU A 88 0.54 -11.63 11.78
CA LEU A 88 1.23 -10.93 10.70
C LEU A 88 2.25 -11.87 10.03
N ASN A 89 1.75 -12.80 9.23
CA ASN A 89 2.55 -13.71 8.42
C ASN A 89 2.31 -13.51 6.92
N GLU A 90 3.21 -14.01 6.08
CA GLU A 90 3.17 -13.85 4.62
C GLU A 90 1.80 -14.21 4.00
N PRO A 91 1.19 -15.39 4.27
CA PRO A 91 -0.10 -15.71 3.67
C PRO A 91 -1.22 -14.79 4.14
N SER A 92 -1.22 -14.33 5.39
CA SER A 92 -2.24 -13.41 5.88
C SER A 92 -2.14 -12.03 5.21
N VAL A 93 -0.91 -11.53 5.01
CA VAL A 93 -0.68 -10.29 4.25
C VAL A 93 -1.13 -10.46 2.80
N LEU A 94 -0.74 -11.55 2.14
CA LEU A 94 -1.13 -11.82 0.76
C LEU A 94 -2.64 -11.92 0.60
N TYR A 95 -3.31 -12.65 1.50
CA TYR A 95 -4.75 -12.81 1.51
C TYR A 95 -5.48 -11.48 1.72
N ASN A 96 -5.07 -10.67 2.70
CA ASN A 96 -5.71 -9.38 2.96
C ASN A 96 -5.58 -8.43 1.75
N LEU A 97 -4.39 -8.36 1.15
CA LEU A 97 -4.14 -7.56 -0.05
C LEU A 97 -5.00 -8.04 -1.23
N GLN A 98 -5.12 -9.36 -1.43
CA GLN A 98 -5.96 -9.93 -2.49
C GLN A 98 -7.45 -9.69 -2.25
N TYR A 99 -7.91 -9.84 -1.00
CA TYR A 99 -9.30 -9.58 -0.59
C TYR A 99 -9.69 -8.14 -0.94
N ARG A 100 -8.87 -7.17 -0.52
CA ARG A 100 -9.09 -5.74 -0.80
C ARG A 100 -9.04 -5.43 -2.28
N TYR A 101 -8.04 -5.97 -2.99
CA TYR A 101 -7.90 -5.77 -4.43
C TYR A 101 -9.13 -6.25 -5.22
N ASN A 102 -9.72 -7.39 -4.84
CA ASN A 102 -10.94 -7.92 -5.47
C ASN A 102 -12.18 -7.03 -5.27
N GLN A 103 -12.12 -6.09 -4.33
CA GLN A 103 -13.16 -5.08 -4.07
C GLN A 103 -12.76 -3.68 -4.55
N ASP A 104 -11.76 -3.57 -5.43
CA ASP A 104 -11.22 -2.31 -5.95
C ASP A 104 -10.60 -1.39 -4.88
N LEU A 105 -10.31 -1.93 -3.69
CA LEU A 105 -9.58 -1.25 -2.62
C LEU A 105 -8.06 -1.45 -2.82
N ILE A 106 -7.46 -0.59 -3.63
CA ILE A 106 -6.06 -0.74 -4.06
C ILE A 106 -5.00 -0.30 -3.04
N TYR A 107 -5.42 0.38 -1.98
CA TYR A 107 -4.54 0.93 -0.95
C TYR A 107 -4.72 0.20 0.36
N THR A 108 -3.61 -0.11 1.03
CA THR A 108 -3.59 -0.74 2.36
C THR A 108 -2.43 -0.17 3.17
N LYS A 109 -2.69 0.25 4.41
CA LYS A 109 -1.65 0.70 5.35
C LYS A 109 -0.89 -0.51 5.91
N ALA A 110 0.36 -0.30 6.26
CA ALA A 110 1.20 -1.20 7.04
C ALA A 110 1.97 -0.34 8.03
N GLY A 111 1.28 0.16 9.05
CA GLY A 111 1.77 1.23 9.92
C GLY A 111 2.07 2.50 9.11
N PRO A 112 3.32 3.02 9.12
CA PRO A 112 3.67 4.23 8.39
C PRO A 112 3.79 4.04 6.87
N VAL A 113 3.76 2.79 6.40
CA VAL A 113 3.91 2.42 4.98
C VAL A 113 2.55 2.35 4.32
N LEU A 114 2.44 2.85 3.09
CA LEU A 114 1.27 2.63 2.24
C LEU A 114 1.62 1.66 1.11
N ILE A 115 0.90 0.55 1.06
CA ILE A 115 0.96 -0.43 -0.02
C ILE A 115 -0.10 -0.03 -1.05
N ALA A 116 0.34 0.18 -2.29
CA ALA A 116 -0.53 0.45 -3.43
C ALA A 116 -0.38 -0.67 -4.47
N ILE A 117 -1.50 -1.27 -4.89
CA ILE A 117 -1.54 -2.31 -5.92
C ILE A 117 -2.10 -1.71 -7.19
N ASN A 118 -1.41 -1.86 -8.32
CA ASN A 118 -1.87 -1.33 -9.60
C ASN A 118 -3.20 -2.00 -10.01
N PRO A 119 -4.32 -1.25 -10.15
CA PRO A 119 -5.61 -1.80 -10.57
C PRO A 119 -5.66 -2.27 -12.02
N PHE A 120 -4.75 -1.78 -12.89
CA PHE A 120 -4.81 -1.95 -14.35
C PHE A 120 -6.15 -1.49 -14.99
N LYS A 121 -6.89 -0.64 -14.29
CA LYS A 121 -8.14 0.00 -14.72
C LYS A 121 -8.31 1.33 -14.00
N GLU A 122 -9.21 2.16 -14.48
CA GLU A 122 -9.61 3.37 -13.78
C GLU A 122 -10.36 3.01 -12.49
N VAL A 123 -10.10 3.75 -11.42
CA VAL A 123 -10.76 3.62 -10.12
C VAL A 123 -11.24 5.00 -9.64
N PRO A 124 -12.47 5.13 -9.13
CA PRO A 124 -13.05 6.42 -8.75
C PRO A 124 -12.56 6.88 -7.37
N LEU A 125 -11.25 7.04 -7.18
CA LEU A 125 -10.62 7.35 -5.89
C LEU A 125 -9.94 8.73 -5.83
N TYR A 126 -9.96 9.48 -6.93
CA TYR A 126 -9.14 10.69 -7.11
C TYR A 126 -9.96 11.94 -7.48
N GLY A 127 -11.26 11.92 -7.19
CA GLY A 127 -12.14 13.08 -7.41
C GLY A 127 -11.89 14.22 -6.43
N ASP A 128 -12.39 15.41 -6.75
CA ASP A 128 -12.29 16.61 -5.90
C ASP A 128 -12.96 16.41 -4.53
N ASP A 129 -14.00 15.58 -4.49
CA ASP A 129 -14.69 15.15 -3.26
C ASP A 129 -13.75 14.38 -2.32
N TYR A 130 -12.91 13.50 -2.84
CA TYR A 130 -11.89 12.80 -2.06
C TYR A 130 -10.83 13.78 -1.53
N ILE A 131 -10.35 14.70 -2.37
CA ILE A 131 -9.38 15.72 -1.95
C ILE A 131 -9.92 16.52 -0.75
N GLU A 132 -11.15 17.03 -0.86
CA GLU A 132 -11.79 17.78 0.22
C GLU A 132 -12.05 16.93 1.47
N ALA A 133 -12.43 15.66 1.31
CA ALA A 133 -12.66 14.76 2.44
C ALA A 133 -11.37 14.51 3.25
N TYR A 134 -10.24 14.24 2.58
CA TYR A 134 -8.95 14.06 3.26
C TYR A 134 -8.45 15.36 3.89
N LYS A 135 -8.60 16.50 3.20
CA LYS A 135 -8.24 17.82 3.73
C LYS A 135 -9.00 18.16 5.02
N ARG A 136 -10.29 17.83 5.08
CA ARG A 136 -11.15 18.01 6.26
C ARG A 136 -11.01 16.91 7.31
N LYS A 137 -10.23 15.86 7.03
CA LYS A 137 -10.12 14.64 7.85
C LYS A 137 -11.47 13.99 8.15
N SER A 138 -12.42 14.07 7.20
CA SER A 138 -13.70 13.37 7.32
C SER A 138 -13.63 11.90 6.91
N ILE A 139 -12.49 11.46 6.35
CA ILE A 139 -12.18 10.07 5.99
C ILE A 139 -10.74 9.75 6.42
N ASP A 140 -10.49 8.50 6.83
CA ASP A 140 -9.14 8.00 7.22
C ASP A 140 -8.77 6.65 6.55
N SER A 141 -9.49 6.28 5.49
CA SER A 141 -9.15 5.09 4.72
C SER A 141 -7.75 5.22 4.07
N PRO A 142 -7.04 4.12 3.83
CA PRO A 142 -5.72 4.12 3.21
C PRO A 142 -5.73 4.83 1.85
N HIS A 143 -4.90 5.85 1.69
CA HIS A 143 -4.80 6.60 0.44
C HIS A 143 -3.51 7.42 0.36
N VAL A 144 -3.07 7.76 -0.86
CA VAL A 144 -1.90 8.62 -1.10
C VAL A 144 -2.11 10.00 -0.48
N TYR A 145 -3.34 10.51 -0.52
CA TYR A 145 -3.73 11.78 0.10
C TYR A 145 -3.52 11.76 1.61
N ALA A 146 -3.84 10.65 2.30
CA ALA A 146 -3.61 10.53 3.74
C ALA A 146 -2.13 10.64 4.12
N ILE A 147 -1.25 9.98 3.35
CA ILE A 147 0.20 10.04 3.58
C ILE A 147 0.74 11.45 3.29
N THR A 148 0.26 12.05 2.19
CA THR A 148 0.69 13.39 1.76
C THR A 148 0.21 14.49 2.73
N ASP A 149 -1.05 14.41 3.18
CA ASP A 149 -1.65 15.30 4.19
C ASP A 149 -0.89 15.23 5.51
N THR A 150 -0.60 14.01 5.96
CA THR A 150 0.18 13.78 7.19
C THR A 150 1.56 14.40 7.08
N ALA A 151 2.28 14.16 5.96
CA ALA A 151 3.60 14.73 5.73
C ALA A 151 3.58 16.27 5.77
N ILE A 152 2.66 16.94 5.07
CA ILE A 152 2.59 18.41 5.11
C ILE A 152 2.28 18.92 6.51
N ARG A 153 1.30 18.34 7.20
CA ARG A 153 0.91 18.80 8.53
C ARG A 153 2.04 18.68 9.53
N GLU A 154 2.81 17.59 9.46
CA GLU A 154 3.99 17.39 10.32
C GLU A 154 5.12 18.33 9.94
N MET A 155 5.35 18.56 8.63
CA MET A 155 6.32 19.54 8.16
C MET A 155 6.04 20.94 8.71
N ILE A 156 4.78 21.38 8.68
CA ILE A 156 4.36 22.70 9.19
C ILE A 156 4.39 22.74 10.71
N ARG A 157 3.92 21.69 11.39
CA ARG A 157 3.83 21.64 12.86
C ARG A 157 5.21 21.57 13.51
N ASP A 158 6.08 20.72 12.96
CA ASP A 158 7.38 20.39 13.55
C ASP A 158 8.52 21.23 12.95
N GLU A 159 8.26 22.01 11.90
CA GLU A 159 9.23 22.82 11.15
C GLU A 159 10.41 21.98 10.61
N VAL A 160 10.15 20.71 10.26
CA VAL A 160 11.13 19.76 9.77
C VAL A 160 10.75 19.26 8.38
N ASN A 161 11.73 19.29 7.46
CA ASN A 161 11.60 18.77 6.11
C ASN A 161 11.13 17.31 6.09
N GLN A 162 10.18 17.01 5.19
CA GLN A 162 9.62 15.67 5.02
C GLN A 162 10.03 15.06 3.69
N SER A 163 9.98 13.74 3.61
CA SER A 163 10.21 13.01 2.36
C SER A 163 9.16 11.93 2.16
N ILE A 164 8.73 11.75 0.91
CA ILE A 164 7.85 10.67 0.49
C ILE A 164 8.62 9.83 -0.51
N ILE A 165 8.89 8.57 -0.16
CA ILE A 165 9.66 7.66 -1.01
C ILE A 165 8.71 6.69 -1.67
N ILE A 166 8.67 6.69 -3.01
CA ILE A 166 7.80 5.83 -3.82
C ILE A 166 8.67 4.77 -4.51
N SER A 167 8.58 3.53 -4.05
CA SER A 167 9.38 2.41 -4.54
C SER A 167 8.50 1.31 -5.15
N GLY A 168 9.07 0.43 -5.96
CA GLY A 168 8.34 -0.67 -6.59
C GLY A 168 8.98 -1.11 -7.90
N GLU A 169 8.57 -2.29 -8.39
CA GLU A 169 9.03 -2.81 -9.68
C GLU A 169 8.62 -1.93 -10.87
N SER A 170 9.20 -2.16 -12.04
CA SER A 170 8.72 -1.52 -13.28
C SER A 170 7.28 -1.95 -13.57
N GLY A 171 6.41 -1.00 -13.90
CA GLY A 171 4.98 -1.23 -14.12
C GLY A 171 4.11 -1.18 -12.87
N ALA A 172 4.70 -0.99 -11.68
CA ALA A 172 3.95 -0.95 -10.42
C ALA A 172 3.06 0.30 -10.23
N GLY A 173 3.29 1.37 -11.00
CA GLY A 173 2.52 2.61 -10.89
C GLY A 173 3.21 3.73 -10.10
N LYS A 174 4.53 3.66 -9.87
CA LYS A 174 5.30 4.68 -9.13
C LYS A 174 5.05 6.11 -9.63
N THR A 175 5.13 6.30 -10.95
CA THR A 175 4.95 7.60 -11.60
C THR A 175 3.55 8.15 -11.41
N GLU A 176 2.53 7.30 -11.51
CA GLU A 176 1.13 7.69 -11.29
C GLU A 176 0.87 8.04 -9.82
N THR A 177 1.37 7.23 -8.89
CA THR A 177 1.31 7.54 -7.44
C THR A 177 1.98 8.88 -7.12
N ALA A 178 3.12 9.19 -7.75
CA ALA A 178 3.79 10.47 -7.58
C ALA A 178 2.96 11.65 -8.12
N LYS A 179 2.33 11.49 -9.29
CA LYS A 179 1.41 12.49 -9.86
C LYS A 179 0.23 12.77 -8.93
N ILE A 180 -0.40 11.73 -8.40
CA ILE A 180 -1.53 11.83 -7.47
C ILE A 180 -1.12 12.57 -6.19
N ALA A 181 0.04 12.26 -5.62
CA ALA A 181 0.57 12.97 -4.46
C ALA A 181 0.79 14.46 -4.78
N MET A 182 1.42 14.79 -5.92
CA MET A 182 1.65 16.17 -6.34
C MET A 182 0.34 16.94 -6.59
N GLN A 183 -0.68 16.31 -7.18
CA GLN A 183 -2.00 16.92 -7.36
C GLN A 183 -2.65 17.29 -6.02
N TYR A 184 -2.50 16.43 -5.01
CA TYR A 184 -2.99 16.73 -3.67
C TYR A 184 -2.21 17.89 -3.01
N LEU A 185 -0.88 17.90 -3.14
CA LEU A 185 -0.04 19.04 -2.71
C LEU A 185 -0.49 20.34 -3.37
N ALA A 186 -0.80 20.29 -4.68
CA ALA A 186 -1.28 21.43 -5.44
C ALA A 186 -2.60 21.97 -4.91
N ALA A 187 -3.55 21.08 -4.60
CA ALA A 187 -4.84 21.44 -4.04
C ALA A 187 -4.75 22.04 -2.62
N LEU A 188 -3.71 21.70 -1.86
CA LEU A 188 -3.44 22.28 -0.54
C LEU A 188 -2.67 23.61 -0.60
N GLY A 189 -1.73 23.75 -1.54
CA GLY A 189 -0.78 24.87 -1.62
C GLY A 189 -1.38 26.21 -2.05
N GLY A 190 -2.53 26.20 -2.75
CA GLY A 190 -3.38 27.35 -2.99
C GLY A 190 -2.73 28.52 -3.76
N GLY A 191 -3.03 28.62 -5.05
CA GLY A 191 -3.24 29.92 -5.73
C GLY A 191 -2.04 30.58 -6.40
N SER A 192 -0.89 29.92 -6.52
CA SER A 192 0.27 30.49 -7.25
C SER A 192 0.36 30.07 -8.71
N GLY A 193 -0.22 28.91 -9.08
CA GLY A 193 -0.12 28.34 -10.43
C GLY A 193 1.16 27.53 -10.65
N ILE A 194 2.18 27.73 -9.79
CA ILE A 194 3.46 27.00 -9.79
C ILE A 194 3.22 25.49 -9.66
N GLU A 195 2.17 25.11 -8.93
CA GLU A 195 1.82 23.72 -8.70
C GLU A 195 1.44 23.01 -10.00
N TYR A 196 0.73 23.70 -10.90
CA TYR A 196 0.38 23.21 -12.23
C TYR A 196 1.60 23.18 -13.16
N GLU A 197 2.54 24.11 -13.01
CA GLU A 197 3.78 24.11 -13.79
C GLU A 197 4.65 22.90 -13.46
N ILE A 198 4.76 22.52 -12.18
CA ILE A 198 5.46 21.30 -11.74
C ILE A 198 4.83 20.08 -12.41
N LEU A 199 3.50 19.97 -12.42
CA LEU A 199 2.79 18.87 -13.09
C LEU A 199 3.03 18.86 -14.60
N LYS A 200 3.12 20.03 -15.26
CA LYS A 200 3.42 20.18 -16.69
C LYS A 200 4.84 19.77 -17.07
N THR A 201 5.77 19.66 -16.12
CA THR A 201 7.10 19.09 -16.40
C THR A 201 7.06 17.59 -16.69
N ASN A 202 6.06 16.87 -16.19
CA ASN A 202 6.00 15.41 -16.33
C ASN A 202 5.94 14.97 -17.80
N PRO A 203 5.05 15.50 -18.67
CA PRO A 203 5.07 15.17 -20.09
C PRO A 203 6.45 15.32 -20.77
N ILE A 204 7.22 16.36 -20.41
CA ILE A 204 8.55 16.60 -20.97
C ILE A 204 9.53 15.52 -20.47
N LEU A 205 9.58 15.30 -19.15
CA LEU A 205 10.46 14.28 -18.56
C LEU A 205 10.12 12.87 -19.04
N GLU A 206 8.83 12.58 -19.25
CA GLU A 206 8.38 11.30 -19.79
C GLU A 206 8.77 11.15 -21.27
N ALA A 207 8.63 12.20 -22.09
CA ALA A 207 8.99 12.15 -23.50
C ALA A 207 10.49 11.82 -23.74
N PHE A 208 11.37 12.28 -22.85
CA PHE A 208 12.82 12.05 -22.97
C PHE A 208 13.35 10.89 -22.11
N GLY A 209 12.69 10.59 -20.99
CA GLY A 209 13.19 9.66 -19.97
C GLY A 209 12.38 8.36 -19.84
N ASN A 210 11.23 8.25 -20.49
CA ASN A 210 10.46 7.01 -20.51
C ASN A 210 10.67 6.24 -21.82
N ALA A 211 10.55 4.93 -21.73
CA ALA A 211 10.59 4.04 -22.87
C ALA A 211 9.61 2.89 -22.68
N LYS A 212 9.14 2.34 -23.81
CA LYS A 212 8.40 1.08 -23.81
C LYS A 212 9.32 -0.06 -23.39
N THR A 213 8.83 -0.90 -22.49
CA THR A 213 9.48 -2.14 -22.04
C THR A 213 8.51 -3.31 -22.19
N SER A 214 9.00 -4.53 -21.98
CA SER A 214 8.13 -5.72 -21.98
C SER A 214 7.06 -5.73 -20.89
N ARG A 215 7.24 -4.96 -19.81
CA ARG A 215 6.33 -4.93 -18.64
C ARG A 215 5.46 -3.67 -18.55
N ASN A 216 5.88 -2.58 -19.20
CA ASN A 216 5.22 -1.28 -19.11
C ASN A 216 5.53 -0.46 -20.37
N ASP A 217 4.48 0.03 -21.04
CA ASP A 217 4.59 0.84 -22.26
C ASP A 217 5.16 2.24 -21.99
N ASN A 218 5.06 2.76 -20.76
CA ASN A 218 5.59 4.06 -20.35
C ASN A 218 6.50 3.91 -19.12
N SER A 219 7.57 3.09 -19.22
CA SER A 219 8.50 2.86 -18.12
C SER A 219 9.53 3.98 -18.01
N SER A 220 9.54 4.69 -16.89
CA SER A 220 10.66 5.59 -16.55
C SER A 220 11.97 4.80 -16.43
N ARG A 221 13.02 5.33 -17.05
CA ARG A 221 14.38 4.74 -17.07
C ARG A 221 15.38 5.52 -16.22
N PHE A 222 14.90 6.46 -15.42
CA PHE A 222 15.66 7.32 -14.52
C PHE A 222 14.99 7.36 -13.13
N GLY A 223 15.77 7.66 -12.10
CA GLY A 223 15.24 8.02 -10.78
C GLY A 223 14.87 9.49 -10.77
N LYS A 224 13.84 9.88 -10.01
CA LYS A 224 13.40 11.28 -9.93
C LYS A 224 13.31 11.71 -8.47
N LEU A 225 14.04 12.76 -8.12
CA LEU A 225 13.87 13.48 -6.86
C LEU A 225 13.18 14.82 -7.15
N ILE A 226 12.07 15.08 -6.48
CA ILE A 226 11.32 16.33 -6.59
C ILE A 226 11.33 16.98 -5.21
N GLU A 227 11.99 18.11 -5.11
CA GLU A 227 11.97 18.98 -3.94
C GLU A 227 10.86 20.01 -4.17
N ILE A 228 9.91 20.10 -3.24
CA ILE A 228 8.84 21.11 -3.26
C ILE A 228 9.05 21.99 -2.02
N HIS A 229 9.20 23.28 -2.26
CA HIS A 229 9.54 24.25 -1.24
C HIS A 229 8.27 24.95 -0.79
N PHE A 230 8.14 25.15 0.52
CA PHE A 230 6.99 25.82 1.13
C PHE A 230 7.45 27.10 1.84
N SER A 231 6.63 28.13 1.81
CA SER A 231 6.78 29.32 2.64
C SER A 231 6.40 29.02 4.09
N GLU A 232 6.76 29.93 5.01
CA GLU A 232 6.31 29.89 6.42
C GLU A 232 4.78 29.85 6.56
N THR A 233 4.07 30.38 5.56
CA THR A 233 2.60 30.37 5.50
C THR A 233 2.02 29.06 4.93
N GLY A 234 2.86 28.04 4.69
CA GLY A 234 2.46 26.73 4.18
C GLY A 234 2.10 26.69 2.70
N ARG A 235 2.44 27.73 1.92
CA ARG A 235 2.18 27.80 0.47
C ARG A 235 3.37 27.33 -0.32
N ILE A 236 3.14 26.77 -1.51
CA ILE A 236 4.23 26.36 -2.39
C ILE A 236 4.95 27.61 -2.90
N SER A 237 6.27 27.67 -2.69
CA SER A 237 7.15 28.80 -3.07
C SER A 237 8.08 28.46 -4.23
N GLY A 238 8.29 27.18 -4.53
CA GLY A 238 9.11 26.73 -5.64
C GLY A 238 9.27 25.21 -5.67
N ALA A 239 9.96 24.71 -6.69
CA ALA A 239 10.34 23.31 -6.77
C ALA A 239 11.64 23.10 -7.56
N LYS A 240 12.32 21.99 -7.27
CA LYS A 240 13.53 21.55 -7.96
C LYS A 240 13.41 20.07 -8.30
N ILE A 241 13.79 19.71 -9.52
CA ILE A 241 13.80 18.32 -9.99
C ILE A 241 15.25 17.91 -10.24
N GLN A 242 15.64 16.75 -9.71
CA GLN A 242 16.93 16.11 -9.97
C GLN A 242 16.69 14.71 -10.55
N THR A 243 17.50 14.33 -11.54
CA THR A 243 17.40 13.07 -12.30
C THR A 243 18.73 12.36 -12.35
#